data_AF-A0A7S1HZV1-F1
#
_entry.id   AF-A0A7S1HZV1-F1
#
_cell.length_a   1.000
_cell.length_b   1.000
_cell.length_c   1.000
_cell.angle_alpha   90.00
_cell.angle_beta   90.00
_cell.angle_gamma   90.00
#
_symmetry.space_group_name_H-M   'P 1'
#
loop_
_entity.id
_entity.type
_entity.pdbx_description
1 polymer ?
#
loop_
_entity_poly.entity_id
_entity_poly.type
_entity_poly.pdbx_seq_one_letter_code
_entity_poly.pdbx_strand_id
1 'polypeptide(L)'
;EFGRLCIRYTLSGPSNALSNREAELQARRTLRLQEFTTLTVTVISARGLSDAALGRQAFASLLFGCLRYMTVAKPVVGEPQWDTPFAFDLDQAELGPSNRLYLTVWDPS
;
A
#
# COMPACT_ATOMS: atom_id res chain seq x y z
N GLU A 1 16.63 -2.32 -5.68
CA GLU A 1 16.87 -0.90 -5.99
C GLU A 1 16.14 -0.06 -4.95
N PHE A 2 16.83 0.86 -4.29
CA PHE A 2 16.20 1.64 -3.22
C PHE A 2 15.13 2.55 -3.83
N GLY A 3 13.97 2.62 -3.18
CA GLY A 3 12.82 3.42 -3.58
C GLY A 3 11.76 3.35 -2.49
N ARG A 4 10.90 4.37 -2.42
CA ARG A 4 9.82 4.46 -1.43
C ARG A 4 8.49 4.46 -2.14
N LEU A 5 7.50 3.79 -1.56
CA LEU A 5 6.12 3.88 -2.02
C LEU A 5 5.43 5.07 -1.35
N CYS A 6 4.72 5.87 -2.14
CA CYS A 6 3.74 6.82 -1.66
C CYS A 6 2.37 6.12 -1.66
N ILE A 7 1.80 5.97 -0.48
CA ILE A 7 0.48 5.37 -0.31
C ILE A 7 -0.45 6.32 0.42
N ARG A 8 -1.74 6.18 0.11
CA ARG A 8 -2.83 6.69 0.93
C ARG A 8 -3.59 5.49 1.46
N TYR A 9 -4.04 5.57 2.70
CA TYR A 9 -4.94 4.57 3.26
C TYR A 9 -6.16 5.23 3.87
N THR A 10 -7.26 4.49 3.92
CA THR A 10 -8.49 4.88 4.58
C THR A 10 -9.02 3.67 5.32
N LEU A 11 -9.39 3.87 6.58
CA LEU A 11 -10.04 2.87 7.41
C LEU A 11 -11.49 3.31 7.62
N SER A 12 -12.43 2.39 7.46
CA SER A 12 -13.85 2.63 7.75
C SER A 12 -14.41 1.49 8.58
N GLY A 13 -15.32 1.80 9.49
CA GLY A 13 -15.97 0.83 10.37
C GLY A 13 -17.06 1.50 11.21
N PRO A 14 -17.90 0.71 11.89
CA PRO A 14 -19.03 1.21 12.68
C PRO A 14 -18.60 1.96 13.94
N SER A 15 -17.37 1.75 14.43
CA SER A 15 -16.84 2.45 15.60
C SER A 15 -16.20 3.79 15.22
N ASN A 16 -17.03 4.83 15.22
CA ASN A 16 -16.69 6.25 15.34
C ASN A 16 -15.69 6.83 14.32
N ALA A 17 -16.14 7.88 13.63
CA ALA A 17 -15.31 8.81 12.89
C ALA A 17 -14.16 9.34 13.76
N LEU A 18 -13.02 8.65 13.80
CA LEU A 18 -11.79 9.21 14.30
C LEU A 18 -11.50 10.43 13.45
N SER A 19 -11.38 11.59 14.08
CA SER A 19 -10.88 12.76 13.36
C SER A 19 -9.49 12.42 12.81
N ASN A 20 -9.11 12.96 11.64
CA ASN A 20 -7.78 12.72 11.05
C ASN A 20 -6.63 12.90 12.06
N ARG A 21 -6.82 13.81 13.03
CA ARG A 21 -5.89 14.09 14.13
C ARG A 21 -5.79 12.96 15.16
N GLU A 22 -6.90 12.32 15.51
CA GLU A 22 -6.93 11.19 16.45
C GLU A 22 -6.41 9.90 15.81
N ALA A 23 -6.74 9.68 14.53
CA ALA A 23 -6.17 8.59 13.74
C ALA A 23 -4.64 8.73 13.59
N GLU A 24 -4.13 9.95 13.42
CA GLU A 24 -2.70 10.24 13.32
C GLU A 24 -1.96 10.12 14.68
N LEU A 25 -2.61 10.54 15.78
CA LEU A 25 -2.12 10.33 17.15
C LEU A 25 -2.12 8.85 17.55
N GLN A 26 -3.12 8.08 17.14
CA GLN A 26 -3.13 6.62 17.28
C GLN A 26 -2.19 5.93 16.30
N ALA A 27 -1.88 6.47 15.11
CA ALA A 27 -0.92 5.85 14.20
C ALA A 27 0.51 5.76 14.80
N ARG A 28 0.83 6.60 15.80
CA ARG A 28 2.06 6.47 16.62
C ARG A 28 1.97 5.42 17.74
N ARG A 29 0.78 4.89 18.02
CA ARG A 29 0.45 3.84 19.00
C ARG A 29 -0.25 2.68 18.28
N THR A 30 0.48 1.67 17.83
CA THR A 30 -0.02 0.38 17.30
C THR A 30 -1.53 0.34 17.03
N LEU A 31 -1.94 0.80 15.85
CA LEU A 31 -3.33 0.92 15.44
C LEU A 31 -3.96 -0.49 15.37
N ARG A 32 -5.04 -0.74 16.12
CA ARG A 32 -5.69 -2.05 16.15
C ARG A 32 -6.65 -2.17 14.97
N LEU A 33 -6.26 -2.93 13.95
CA LEU A 33 -7.06 -3.13 12.74
C LEU A 33 -8.44 -3.78 13.01
N GLN A 34 -8.61 -4.50 14.12
CA GLN A 34 -9.87 -5.16 14.51
C GLN A 34 -11.02 -4.20 14.87
N GLU A 35 -10.76 -2.89 14.99
CA GLU A 35 -11.77 -1.87 15.28
C GLU A 35 -12.47 -1.34 14.01
N PHE A 36 -12.04 -1.79 12.83
CA PHE A 36 -12.50 -1.35 11.52
C PHE A 36 -12.97 -2.54 10.70
N THR A 37 -13.91 -2.30 9.77
CA THR A 37 -14.45 -3.35 8.88
C THR A 37 -13.83 -3.31 7.49
N THR A 38 -13.30 -2.16 7.07
CA THR A 38 -12.67 -2.03 5.75
C THR A 38 -11.40 -1.22 5.82
N LEU A 39 -10.37 -1.69 5.11
CA LEU A 39 -9.15 -0.96 4.81
C LEU A 39 -9.07 -0.76 3.30
N THR A 40 -8.92 0.49 2.85
CA THR A 40 -8.58 0.81 1.47
C THR A 40 -7.16 1.34 1.42
N VAL A 41 -6.29 0.72 0.62
CA VAL A 41 -4.92 1.19 0.36
C VAL A 41 -4.82 1.60 -1.10
N THR A 42 -4.51 2.87 -1.35
CA THR A 42 -4.20 3.38 -2.69
C THR A 42 -2.70 3.52 -2.85
N VAL A 43 -2.13 2.80 -3.81
CA VAL A 43 -0.74 3.03 -4.23
C VAL A 43 -0.73 4.20 -5.20
N ILE A 44 -0.17 5.34 -4.75
CA ILE A 44 -0.14 6.58 -5.53
C ILE A 44 1.05 6.55 -6.48
N SER A 45 2.26 6.43 -5.94
CA SER A 45 3.49 6.50 -6.74
C SER A 45 4.68 5.80 -6.07
N ALA A 46 5.79 5.66 -6.80
CA ALA A 46 7.08 5.31 -6.25
C ALA A 46 8.09 6.45 -6.48
N ARG A 47 8.92 6.72 -5.47
CA ARG A 47 9.92 7.80 -5.49
C ARG A 47 11.30 7.31 -5.14
N GLY A 48 12.31 8.04 -5.61
CA GLY A 48 13.71 7.79 -5.27
C GLY A 48 14.21 6.44 -5.76
N LEU A 49 13.67 5.94 -6.88
CA LEU A 49 14.20 4.78 -7.60
C LEU A 49 15.61 5.10 -8.10
N SER A 50 16.51 4.12 -8.03
CA SER A 50 17.89 4.30 -8.54
C SER A 50 17.92 4.43 -10.06
N ASP A 51 18.96 5.08 -10.60
CA ASP A 51 19.15 5.21 -12.05
C ASP A 51 19.19 3.85 -12.78
N ALA A 52 19.63 2.78 -12.12
CA ALA A 52 19.60 1.42 -12.65
C ALA A 52 18.18 0.88 -12.93
N ALA A 53 17.15 1.50 -12.36
CA ALA A 53 15.75 1.18 -12.60
C ALA A 53 15.22 1.86 -13.87
N LEU A 54 15.89 2.90 -14.39
CA LEU A 54 15.42 3.66 -15.55
C LEU A 54 15.31 2.76 -16.77
N GLY A 55 14.20 2.90 -17.50
CA GLY A 55 13.89 2.06 -18.67
C GLY A 55 13.31 0.69 -18.34
N ARG A 56 13.28 0.27 -17.06
CA ARG A 56 12.62 -0.96 -16.61
C ARG A 56 11.14 -0.75 -16.31
N GLN A 57 10.45 -1.84 -15.96
CA GLN A 57 9.07 -1.82 -15.50
C GLN A 57 9.03 -1.90 -13.97
N ALA A 58 8.12 -1.15 -13.35
CA ALA A 58 7.86 -1.23 -11.92
C ALA A 58 6.39 -1.57 -11.66
N PHE A 59 6.14 -2.32 -10.61
CA PHE A 59 4.80 -2.52 -10.05
C PHE A 59 4.90 -2.58 -8.51
N ALA A 60 3.81 -2.23 -7.84
CA ALA A 60 3.68 -2.44 -6.41
C ALA A 60 2.93 -3.76 -6.16
N SER A 61 3.41 -4.52 -5.17
CA SER A 61 2.76 -5.72 -4.67
C SER A 61 2.34 -5.52 -3.22
N LEU A 62 1.07 -5.76 -2.93
CA LEU A 62 0.48 -5.72 -1.60
C LEU A 62 0.15 -7.13 -1.14
N LEU A 63 0.67 -7.51 0.02
CA LEU A 63 0.33 -8.75 0.70
C LEU A 63 -0.51 -8.39 1.93
N PHE A 64 -1.76 -8.86 1.94
CA PHE A 64 -2.70 -8.65 3.03
C PHE A 64 -3.23 -10.01 3.50
N GLY A 65 -2.85 -10.44 4.71
CA GLY A 65 -3.01 -11.83 5.12
C GLY A 65 -2.30 -12.79 4.16
N CYS A 66 -3.04 -13.74 3.58
CA CYS A 66 -2.56 -14.66 2.54
C CYS A 66 -2.79 -14.16 1.11
N LEU A 67 -3.49 -13.04 0.93
CA LEU A 67 -3.89 -12.53 -0.37
C LEU A 67 -2.83 -11.58 -0.94
N ARG A 68 -2.49 -11.78 -2.22
CA ARG A 68 -1.54 -10.94 -2.96
C ARG A 68 -2.27 -10.13 -4.03
N TYR A 69 -2.02 -8.83 -4.04
CA TYR A 69 -2.55 -7.88 -5.00
C TYR A 69 -1.39 -7.14 -5.66
N MET A 70 -1.57 -6.77 -6.92
CA MET A 70 -0.52 -6.12 -7.72
C MET A 70 -1.10 -4.99 -8.54
N THR A 71 -0.35 -3.90 -8.69
CA THR A 71 -0.67 -2.86 -9.67
C THR A 71 -0.30 -3.34 -11.07
N VAL A 72 -0.85 -2.69 -12.09
CA VAL A 72 -0.30 -2.80 -13.44
C VAL A 72 1.16 -2.36 -13.47
N ALA A 73 1.98 -3.00 -14.30
CA ALA A 73 3.35 -2.56 -14.51
C ALA A 73 3.38 -1.19 -15.21
N LYS A 74 4.30 -0.31 -14.81
CA LYS A 74 4.53 0.98 -15.44
C LYS A 74 6.02 1.22 -15.69
N PRO A 75 6.38 1.89 -16.80
CA PRO A 75 7.77 2.18 -17.10
C PRO A 75 8.36 3.17 -16.10
N VAL A 76 9.63 2.98 -15.76
CA VAL A 76 10.38 3.88 -14.90
C VAL A 76 11.06 4.94 -15.77
N VAL A 77 10.33 6.02 -16.03
CA VAL A 77 10.83 7.22 -16.77
C VAL A 77 11.04 8.41 -15.81
N GLY A 78 11.03 8.13 -14.50
CA GLY A 78 10.93 9.09 -13.41
C GLY A 78 10.21 8.43 -12.23
N GLU A 79 9.18 9.10 -11.69
CA GLU A 79 8.34 8.54 -10.63
C GLU A 79 7.08 7.87 -11.24
N PRO A 80 6.98 6.52 -11.26
CA PRO A 80 5.77 5.86 -11.73
C PRO A 80 4.60 6.17 -10.79
N GLN A 81 3.43 6.43 -11.37
CA GLN A 81 2.18 6.75 -10.66
C GLN A 81 1.10 5.75 -11.04
N TRP A 82 0.33 5.21 -10.08
CA TRP A 82 -0.71 4.21 -10.35
C TRP A 82 -2.11 4.63 -9.93
N ASP A 83 -2.24 5.36 -8.83
CA ASP A 83 -3.51 5.71 -8.18
C ASP A 83 -4.48 4.52 -8.04
N THR A 84 -3.92 3.32 -7.84
CA THR A 84 -4.70 2.08 -7.83
C THR A 84 -5.17 1.77 -6.41
N PRO A 85 -6.49 1.71 -6.16
CA PRO A 85 -7.05 1.34 -4.86
C PRO A 85 -7.15 -0.18 -4.70
N PHE A 86 -6.84 -0.66 -3.50
CA PHE A 86 -7.08 -2.03 -3.04
C PHE A 86 -7.96 -1.97 -1.79
N ALA A 87 -9.15 -2.56 -1.83
CA ALA A 87 -10.07 -2.62 -0.70
C ALA A 87 -10.04 -4.00 -0.05
N PHE A 88 -9.99 -4.02 1.28
CA PHE A 88 -9.92 -5.23 2.10
C PHE A 88 -11.04 -5.21 3.12
N ASP A 89 -11.81 -6.28 3.17
CA ASP A 89 -12.70 -6.57 4.29
C ASP A 89 -11.85 -7.11 5.46
N LEU A 90 -11.84 -6.39 6.57
CA LEU A 90 -11.03 -6.71 7.74
C LEU A 90 -11.68 -7.79 8.61
N ASP A 91 -13.00 -7.94 8.55
CA ASP A 91 -13.74 -8.95 9.32
C ASP A 91 -13.53 -10.35 8.72
N GLN A 92 -13.30 -10.42 7.41
CA GLN A 92 -13.06 -11.65 6.68
C GLN A 92 -11.57 -11.96 6.47
N ALA A 93 -10.68 -11.02 6.79
CA ALA A 93 -9.26 -11.20 6.59
C ALA A 93 -8.66 -12.08 7.68
N GLU A 94 -8.04 -13.19 7.29
CA GLU A 94 -7.06 -13.86 8.15
C GLU A 94 -5.82 -12.96 8.28
N LEU A 95 -5.87 -12.03 9.24
CA LEU A 95 -4.80 -11.10 9.54
C LEU A 95 -3.61 -11.88 10.12
N GLY A 96 -2.70 -12.29 9.24
CA GLY A 96 -1.40 -12.83 9.64
C GLY A 96 -0.52 -11.77 10.31
N PRO A 97 0.59 -12.17 10.94
CA PRO A 97 1.50 -11.28 11.67
C PRO A 97 2.27 -10.29 10.77
N SER A 98 1.98 -10.22 9.47
CA SER A 98 2.75 -9.48 8.48
C SER A 98 1.91 -9.06 7.28
N ASN A 99 1.16 -7.96 7.40
CA ASN A 99 0.67 -7.22 6.24
C ASN A 99 1.82 -6.38 5.70
N ARG A 100 2.16 -6.54 4.42
CA ARG A 100 3.36 -5.93 3.83
C ARG A 100 3.10 -5.40 2.44
N LEU A 101 3.67 -4.24 2.15
CA LEU A 101 3.65 -3.64 0.83
C LEU A 101 5.09 -3.58 0.32
N TYR A 102 5.28 -3.97 -0.94
CA TYR A 102 6.58 -4.01 -1.59
C TYR A 102 6.51 -3.29 -2.94
N LEU A 103 7.64 -2.67 -3.29
CA LEU A 103 7.89 -2.19 -4.64
C LEU A 103 8.80 -3.19 -5.34
N THR A 104 8.39 -3.62 -6.53
CA THR A 104 9.19 -4.50 -7.37
C THR A 104 9.48 -3.78 -8.68
N VAL A 105 10.77 -3.68 -8.99
CA VAL A 105 11.25 -3.25 -10.30
C VAL A 105 11.78 -4.49 -11.00
N TRP A 106 11.36 -4.71 -12.24
CA TRP A 106 11.74 -5.86 -13.02
C TRP A 106 11.98 -5.46 -14.47
N ASP A 107 12.90 -6.16 -15.10
CA ASP A 107 13.24 -5.98 -16.50
C ASP A 107 12.56 -7.10 -17.30
N PRO A 108 11.68 -6.78 -18.27
CA PRO A 108 11.02 -7.79 -19.09
C PRO A 108 11.89 -8.26 -20.28
N SER A 109 13.10 -7.72 -20.46
CA SER A 109 14.04 -8.13 -21.53
C SER A 109 14.68 -9.50 -21.33
#